data_AF-A0A0R3R3M8-F1
#
_entry.id   AF-A0A0R3R3M8-F1
#
_cell.length_a   1.000
_cell.length_b   1.000
_cell.length_c   1.000
_cell.angle_alpha   90.00
_cell.angle_beta   90.00
_cell.angle_gamma   90.00
#
_symmetry.space_group_name_H-M   'P 1'
#
loop_
_entity.id
_entity.type
_entity.pdbx_description
1 polymer ?
#
loop_
_entity_poly.entity_id
_entity_poly.type
_entity_poly.pdbx_seq_one_letter_code
_entity_poly.pdbx_strand_id
1 'polypeptide(L)' 'MWENPLTYQHRKVLKELLRYKEIPPIEKELMCGDTGLGAMATVQMIASIVASEVKNRFAVYSDNSSL' A
#
# COMPACT_ATOMS: atom_id res chain seq x y z
N MET A 1 -11.68 -13.23 -1.74
CA MET A 1 -11.68 -12.65 -0.37
C MET A 1 -11.56 -11.14 -0.37
N TRP A 2 -10.76 -10.54 -1.25
CA TRP A 2 -10.57 -9.09 -1.29
C TRP A 2 -11.87 -8.27 -1.45
N GLU A 3 -12.80 -8.77 -2.27
CA GLU A 3 -14.11 -8.13 -2.52
C GLU A 3 -15.14 -8.40 -1.42
N ASN A 4 -14.78 -9.14 -0.36
CA ASN A 4 -15.71 -9.40 0.71
C ASN A 4 -16.09 -8.08 1.44
N PRO A 5 -17.38 -7.83 1.72
CA PRO A 5 -17.84 -6.62 2.39
C PRO A 5 -17.14 -6.32 3.72
N LEU A 6 -16.79 -7.35 4.50
CA LEU A 6 -16.06 -7.17 5.78
C LEU A 6 -14.62 -6.70 5.55
N THR A 7 -13.94 -7.25 4.54
CA THR A 7 -12.60 -6.80 4.14
C THR A 7 -12.63 -5.33 3.71
N TYR A 8 -13.66 -4.94 2.94
CA TYR A 8 -13.87 -3.54 2.59
C TYR A 8 -14.07 -2.65 3.83
N GLN A 9 -14.95 -3.05 4.76
CA GLN A 9 -15.23 -2.30 6.00
C GLN A 9 -13.96 -2.12 6.84
N HIS A 10 -13.18 -3.17 7.07
CA HIS A 10 -11.93 -3.08 7.83
C HIS A 10 -10.92 -2.12 7.18
N ARG A 11 -10.73 -2.23 5.85
CA ARG A 11 -9.81 -1.35 5.12
C ARG A 11 -10.27 0.11 5.15
N LYS A 12 -11.58 0.35 5.01
CA LYS A 12 -12.17 1.67 5.10
C LYS A 12 -11.88 2.31 6.47
N VAL A 13 -12.09 1.57 7.56
CA VAL A 13 -11.77 2.03 8.92
C VAL A 13 -10.29 2.42 9.06
N LEU A 14 -9.37 1.57 8.59
CA LEU A 14 -7.93 1.88 8.64
C LEU A 14 -7.57 3.15 7.86
N LYS A 15 -8.12 3.31 6.65
CA LYS A 15 -7.84 4.46 5.78
C LYS A 15 -8.46 5.76 6.31
N GLU A 16 -9.70 5.71 6.76
CA GLU A 16 -10.46 6.91 7.13
C GLU A 16 -10.16 7.37 8.55
N LEU A 17 -10.13 6.45 9.52
CA LEU A 17 -9.90 6.80 10.93
C LEU A 17 -8.42 6.95 11.25
N LEU A 18 -7.60 5.98 10.83
CA LEU A 18 -6.19 5.95 11.19
C LEU A 18 -5.28 6.61 10.15
N ARG A 19 -5.85 7.08 9.03
CA ARG A 19 -5.10 7.65 7.90
C ARG A 19 -3.99 6.73 7.40
N TYR A 20 -4.24 5.42 7.48
CA TYR A 20 -3.32 4.40 6.99
C TYR A 20 -3.13 4.53 5.48
N LYS A 21 -1.86 4.60 5.05
CA LYS A 21 -1.48 4.53 3.63
C LYS A 21 -1.39 3.06 3.21
N GLU A 22 -2.32 2.65 2.37
CA GLU A 22 -2.37 1.27 1.90
C GLU A 22 -1.56 1.08 0.62
N ILE A 23 -0.77 0.01 0.59
CA ILE A 23 -0.23 -0.57 -0.64
C ILE A 23 -1.27 -1.57 -1.16
N PRO A 24 -1.90 -1.34 -2.33
CA PRO A 24 -2.96 -2.21 -2.83
C PRO A 24 -2.41 -3.60 -3.21
N PRO A 25 -3.25 -4.65 -3.15
CA PRO A 25 -2.87 -5.98 -3.60
C PRO A 25 -2.73 -6.00 -5.12
N ILE A 26 -2.14 -7.07 -5.60
CA ILE A 26 -2.03 -7.39 -7.02
C ILE A 26 -2.94 -8.56 -7.38
N GLU A 27 -3.22 -8.69 -8.67
CA GLU A 27 -3.83 -9.88 -9.24
C GLU A 27 -2.80 -10.97 -9.46
N LYS A 28 -3.19 -12.22 -9.24
CA LYS A 28 -2.40 -13.40 -9.60
C LYS A 28 -3.29 -14.51 -10.10
N GLU A 29 -2.72 -15.34 -10.97
CA GLU A 29 -3.31 -16.63 -11.33
C GLU A 29 -3.32 -17.55 -10.10
N LEU A 30 -4.47 -18.16 -9.85
CA LEU A 30 -4.72 -19.06 -8.75
C LEU A 30 -4.48 -20.50 -9.19
N MET A 31 -4.43 -21.41 -8.23
CA MET A 31 -4.23 -22.84 -8.51
C MET A 31 -5.33 -23.47 -9.39
N CYS A 32 -6.51 -22.83 -9.49
CA CYS A 32 -7.60 -23.26 -10.36
C CYS A 32 -7.49 -22.73 -11.81
N GLY A 33 -6.49 -21.89 -12.10
CA GLY A 33 -6.31 -21.22 -13.40
C GLY A 33 -7.06 -19.89 -13.54
N ASP A 34 -7.87 -19.50 -12.56
CA ASP A 34 -8.53 -18.19 -12.54
C ASP A 34 -7.58 -17.10 -12.05
N THR A 35 -7.78 -15.86 -12.49
CA THR A 35 -7.08 -14.70 -11.94
C THR A 35 -7.86 -14.11 -10.77
N GLY A 36 -7.19 -13.91 -9.63
CA GLY A 36 -7.80 -13.35 -8.42
C GLY A 36 -7.06 -12.14 -7.88
N LEU A 37 -7.81 -11.12 -7.46
CA LEU A 37 -7.31 -9.96 -6.73
C LEU A 37 -7.20 -10.27 -5.23
N GLY A 38 -6.07 -9.88 -4.63
CA GLY A 38 -5.84 -10.02 -3.19
C GLY A 38 -4.47 -10.61 -2.83
N ALA A 39 -3.62 -10.88 -3.81
CA ALA A 39 -2.24 -11.27 -3.54
C ALA A 39 -1.46 -10.06 -3.02
N MET A 40 -0.54 -10.29 -2.09
CA MET A 40 0.37 -9.25 -1.61
C MET A 40 1.21 -8.70 -2.77
N ALA A 41 1.40 -7.38 -2.80
CA ALA A 41 2.37 -6.76 -3.70
C ALA A 41 3.75 -7.41 -3.56
N THR A 42 4.56 -7.37 -4.61
CA THR A 42 5.91 -7.97 -4.55
C THR A 42 6.76 -7.24 -3.52
N VAL A 43 7.72 -7.95 -2.91
CA VAL A 43 8.64 -7.38 -1.93
C VAL A 43 9.37 -6.16 -2.51
N GLN A 44 9.73 -6.23 -3.79
CA GLN A 44 10.38 -5.16 -4.53
C GLN A 44 9.49 -3.92 -4.65
N MET A 45 8.19 -4.09 -4.96
CA MET A 45 7.24 -2.98 -5.01
C MET A 45 7.06 -2.36 -3.62
N ILE A 46 6.87 -3.19 -2.59
CA ILE A 46 6.71 -2.71 -1.21
C ILE A 46 7.93 -1.89 -0.79
N ALA A 47 9.14 -2.44 -0.97
CA ALA A 47 10.38 -1.75 -0.63
C ALA A 47 10.53 -0.43 -1.39
N SER A 48 10.18 -0.39 -2.69
CA SER A 48 10.30 0.82 -3.52
C SER A 48 9.33 1.92 -3.09
N ILE A 49 8.07 1.55 -2.76
CA ILE A 49 7.07 2.50 -2.29
C ILE A 49 7.48 3.09 -0.94
N VAL A 50 7.91 2.25 0.00
CA VAL A 50 8.36 2.69 1.33
C VAL A 50 9.60 3.57 1.21
N ALA A 51 10.61 3.17 0.42
CA ALA A 51 11.81 3.96 0.21
C ALA A 51 11.49 5.34 -0.39
N SER A 52 10.56 5.42 -1.33
CA SER A 52 10.13 6.67 -1.95
C SER A 52 9.40 7.58 -0.95
N GLU A 53 8.48 7.02 -0.15
CA GLU A 53 7.76 7.78 0.88
C GLU A 53 8.72 8.33 1.94
N VAL A 54 9.72 7.55 2.35
CA VAL A 54 10.74 7.99 3.31
C VAL A 54 11.59 9.12 2.74
N LYS A 55 12.10 8.98 1.50
CA LYS A 55 12.88 10.03 0.82
C LYS A 55 12.10 11.33 0.67
N ASN A 56 10.83 11.26 0.27
CA ASN A 56 9.98 12.44 0.11
C ASN A 56 9.81 13.19 1.43
N ARG A 57 9.69 12.49 2.57
CA ARG A 57 9.65 13.16 3.88
C ARG A 57 10.96 13.86 4.20
N PHE A 58 12.10 13.23 3.94
CA PHE A 58 13.40 13.84 4.22
C PHE A 58 13.70 15.04 3.32
N ALA A 59 13.30 15.01 2.04
CA ALA A 59 13.44 16.15 1.13
C ALA A 59 12.79 17.42 1.68
N VAL A 60 11.60 17.31 2.30
CA VAL A 60 10.88 18.42 2.92
C VAL A 60 11.59 18.96 4.17
N TYR A 61 12.36 18.14 4.89
CA TYR A 61 13.10 18.58 6.09
C TYR A 61 14.45 19.22 5.75
N SER A 62 15.06 18.88 4.62
CA SER A 62 16.37 19.41 4.23
C SER A 62 16.36 20.85 3.69
N ASP A 63 15.20 21.38 3.29
CA ASP A 63 15.09 22.73 2.69
C ASP A 63 14.98 23.89 3.71
N ASN A 64 15.10 23.64 5.01
CA ASN A 64 15.05 24.68 6.05
C ASN A 64 16.41 25.05 6.65
N SER A 65 17.52 24.77 5.95
CA SER A 65 18.85 25.23 6.36
C SER A 65 19.61 25.84 5.20
N SER A 66 19.15 27.01 4.75
CA SER A 66 20.00 27.99 4.08
C SER A 66 19.52 29.38 4.53
N LEU A 67 20.43 30.06 5.23
CA LEU A 67 20.35 31.41 5.77
C LEU A 67 19.86 32.46 4.76
#